data_AF-D8DYA7-F1
#
_entry.id   AF-D8DYA7-F1
#
_cell.length_a   1.000
_cell.length_b   1.000
_cell.length_c   1.000
_cell.angle_alpha   90.00
_cell.angle_beta   90.00
_cell.angle_gamma   90.00
#
_symmetry.space_group_name_H-M   'P 1'
#
loop_
_entity.id
_entity.type
_entity.pdbx_description
1 polymer ?
#
loop_
_entity_poly.entity_id
_entity_poly.type
_entity_poly.pdbx_seq_one_letter_code
_entity_poly.pdbx_strand_id
1 'polypeptide(L)' 'MIDNLINEIEQAMLNVLDNEQLSQLRKVLDYTFRNISVTKKESVHTESNNQTLIDNFIAAKKVK' A
#
# COMPACT_ATOMS: atom_id res chain seq x y z
N MET A 1 11.10 -1.19 1.86
CA MET A 1 9.65 -1.33 1.57
C MET A 1 9.19 -2.75 1.84
N ILE A 2 9.84 -3.75 1.24
CA ILE A 2 9.56 -5.17 1.51
C ILE A 2 9.81 -5.50 2.99
N ASP A 3 10.92 -5.03 3.60
CA ASP A 3 11.17 -5.28 5.03
C ASP A 3 10.09 -4.72 5.95
N ASN A 4 9.53 -3.55 5.64
CA ASN A 4 8.43 -2.98 6.40
C ASN A 4 7.16 -3.82 6.28
N LEU A 5 6.89 -4.35 5.07
CA LEU A 5 5.76 -5.25 4.83
C LEU A 5 5.93 -6.57 5.60
N ILE A 6 7.14 -7.14 5.60
CA ILE A 6 7.46 -8.35 6.35
C ILE A 6 7.28 -8.09 7.85
N ASN A 7 7.76 -6.96 8.36
CA ASN A 7 7.57 -6.57 9.76
C ASN A 7 6.09 -6.40 10.14
N GLU A 8 5.28 -5.78 9.27
CA GLU A 8 3.83 -5.64 9.50
C GLU A 8 3.13 -7.01 9.54
N ILE A 9 3.49 -7.92 8.62
CA ILE A 9 2.97 -9.29 8.60
C ILE A 9 3.39 -10.05 9.87
N GLU A 10 4.66 -9.96 10.28
CA GLU A 10 5.13 -10.60 11.52
C GLU A 10 4.39 -10.06 12.74
N GLN A 11 4.21 -8.73 12.84
CA GLN A 11 3.45 -8.12 13.94
C GLN A 11 2.00 -8.59 13.99
N ALA A 12 1.35 -8.72 12.84
CA ALA A 12 -0.02 -9.22 12.76
C ALA A 12 -0.15 -10.71 13.14
N MET A 13 0.95 -11.46 13.09
CA MET A 13 0.99 -12.90 13.38
C MET A 13 1.52 -13.22 14.79
N LEU A 14 1.98 -12.23 15.57
CA LEU A 14 2.50 -12.41 16.93
C LEU A 14 1.49 -13.05 17.90
N ASN A 15 0.19 -12.92 17.63
CA ASN A 15 -0.89 -13.51 18.43
C ASN A 15 -1.27 -14.94 18.01
N VAL A 16 -0.76 -15.43 16.87
CA VAL A 16 -1.10 -16.74 16.31
C VAL A 16 0.11 -17.68 16.30
N LEU A 17 1.31 -17.14 16.16
CA LEU A 17 2.54 -17.91 15.97
C LEU A 17 3.52 -17.75 17.13
N ASP A 18 4.25 -18.83 17.42
CA ASP A 18 5.40 -18.76 18.33
C ASP A 18 6.66 -18.21 17.63
N ASN A 19 7.72 -17.99 18.41
CA ASN A 19 8.96 -17.39 17.91
C ASN A 19 9.66 -18.24 16.84
N GLU A 20 9.55 -19.57 16.91
CA GLU A 20 10.17 -20.46 15.93
C GLU A 20 9.39 -20.44 14.61
N GLN A 21 8.06 -20.45 14.70
CA GLN A 21 7.16 -20.29 13.56
C GLN A 21 7.31 -18.93 12.87
N LEU A 22 7.49 -17.85 13.64
CA LEU A 22 7.78 -16.51 13.09
C LEU A 22 9.11 -16.49 12.35
N SER A 23 10.15 -17.14 12.87
CA SER A 23 11.44 -17.25 12.18
C SER A 23 11.32 -17.99 10.83
N GLN A 24 10.48 -19.03 10.77
CA GLN A 24 10.20 -19.73 9.51
C GLN A 24 9.37 -18.87 8.55
N LEU A 25 8.37 -18.14 9.07
CA LEU A 25 7.59 -17.19 8.29
C LEU A 25 8.48 -16.13 7.64
N ARG A 26 9.41 -15.54 8.39
CA ARG A 26 10.41 -14.59 7.87
C ARG A 26 11.16 -15.16 6.67
N LYS A 27 11.71 -16.37 6.80
CA LYS A 27 12.47 -17.04 5.73
C LYS A 27 11.64 -17.26 4.47
N VAL A 28 10.37 -17.67 4.64
CA VAL A 28 9.46 -17.86 3.50
C VAL A 28 9.14 -16.54 2.83
N LEU A 29 8.90 -15.47 3.61
CA LEU A 29 8.63 -14.14 3.07
C LEU A 29 9.86 -13.58 2.34
N ASP A 30 11.06 -13.70 2.91
CA ASP A 30 12.31 -13.32 2.26
C ASP A 30 12.52 -14.06 0.94
N TYR A 31 12.28 -15.37 0.91
CA TYR A 31 12.37 -16.16 -0.31
C TYR A 31 11.33 -15.73 -1.36
N THR A 32 10.09 -15.50 -0.92
CA THR A 32 8.97 -15.14 -1.80
C THR A 32 9.18 -13.77 -2.43
N PHE A 33 9.68 -12.79 -1.66
CA PHE A 33 9.92 -11.44 -2.14
C PHE A 33 11.27 -11.24 -2.83
N ARG A 34 12.17 -12.23 -2.84
CA ARG A 34 13.54 -12.13 -3.38
C ARG A 34 13.63 -11.63 -4.83
N ASN A 35 12.65 -11.99 -5.67
CA ASN A 35 12.59 -11.61 -7.08
C ASN A 35 11.37 -10.74 -7.41
N ILE A 36 10.75 -10.12 -6.40
CA ILE A 36 9.54 -9.31 -6.56
C ILE A 36 9.87 -7.86 -6.23
N SER A 37 9.53 -6.96 -7.15
CA SER A 37 9.50 -5.53 -6.88
C SER A 37 8.10 -5.16 -6.36
N VAL A 38 8.01 -4.80 -5.07
CA VAL A 38 6.76 -4.36 -4.46
C VAL A 38 6.68 -2.84 -4.56
N THR A 39 5.82 -2.35 -5.45
CA THR A 39 5.42 -0.95 -5.50
C THR A 39 4.14 -0.74 -4.72
N LYS A 40 4.13 0.28 -3.86
CA LYS A 40 2.90 0.72 -3.20
C LYS A 40 1.95 1.18 -4.30
N LYS A 41 0.77 0.58 -4.40
CA LYS A 41 -0.32 1.21 -5.16
C LYS A 41 -0.55 2.54 -4.49
N GLU A 42 -0.28 3.62 -5.20
CA GLU A 42 -0.88 4.90 -4.86
C GLU A 42 -2.37 4.61 -4.76
N SER A 43 -2.91 4.72 -3.55
CA SER A 43 -4.34 4.94 -3.43
C SER A 43 -4.55 6.15 -4.30
N VAL A 44 -5.21 5.99 -5.45
CA VAL A 44 -5.87 7.08 -6.12
C VAL A 44 -6.87 7.53 -5.07
N HIS A 45 -6.42 8.43 -4.20
CA HIS A 45 -7.28 9.19 -3.37
C HIS A 45 -7.94 10.07 -4.40
N THR A 46 -9.04 9.57 -4.94
CA THR A 46 -10.04 10.39 -5.61
C THR A 46 -10.69 11.26 -4.54
N GLU A 47 -9.88 11.99 -3.77
CA GLU A 47 -10.20 13.38 -3.47
C GLU A 47 -10.10 14.09 -4.82
N SER A 48 -11.09 13.84 -5.67
CA SER A 48 -11.49 14.82 -6.64
C SER A 48 -11.90 16.02 -5.81
N ASN A 49 -10.93 16.88 -5.51
CA ASN A 49 -11.13 18.12 -4.80
C ASN A 49 -12.28 18.83 -5.53
N ASN A 50 -13.48 18.85 -4.92
CA ASN A 50 -14.68 19.33 -5.58
C ASN A 50 -14.48 20.75 -6.14
N GLN A 51 -13.56 21.51 -5.54
CA GLN A 51 -13.13 22.81 -6.03
C GLN A 51 -12.55 22.74 -7.45
N THR A 52 -11.70 21.76 -7.75
CA THR A 52 -11.10 21.57 -9.08
C THR A 52 -12.14 21.15 -10.12
N LEU A 53 -13.15 20.36 -9.75
CA LEU A 53 -14.28 20.06 -10.64
C LEU A 53 -15.15 21.29 -10.91
N ILE A 54 -15.42 22.10 -9.88
CA ILE A 54 -16.20 23.34 -10.01
C ILE A 54 -15.46 24.36 -10.86
N ASP A 55 -14.15 24.52 -10.65
CA ASP A 55 -13.31 25.44 -11.43
C ASP A 55 -13.26 25.02 -12.91
N ASN A 56 -13.12 23.72 -13.19
CA ASN A 56 -13.20 23.19 -14.55
C ASN A 56 -14.59 23.37 -15.17
N PHE A 57 -15.66 23.21 -14.39
CA PHE A 57 -17.03 23.43 -14.85
C PHE A 57 -17.30 24.91 -15.17
N ILE A 58 -16.83 25.83 -14.32
CA ILE A 58 -16.95 27.28 -14.54
C ILE A 58 -16.10 27.71 -15.75
N ALA A 59 -14.89 27.18 -15.88
CA ALA A 59 -14.02 27.45 -17.04
C ALA A 59 -14.68 26.99 -18.35
N ALA A 60 -15.26 25.78 -18.38
CA ALA A 60 -15.99 25.27 -19.53
C ALA A 60 -17.23 26.11 -19.88
N LYS A 61 -17.90 26.71 -18.88
CA LYS A 61 -19.06 27.59 -19.08
C LYS A 61 -18.66 29.01 -19.55
N LYS A 62 -17.51 29.53 -19.12
CA LYS A 62 -17.00 30.87 -19.50
C LYS A 62 -16.49 30.97 -20.94
N VAL A 63 -16.20 29.85 -21.59
CA VAL A 63 -15.71 29.80 -22.98
C VAL A 63 -16.89 29.77 -24.00
N LYS A 64 -18.12 30.05 -23.55
CA LYS A 64 -19.28 30.28 -24.42
C LYS A 64 -19.89 31.65 -24.20
#